data_AF-A0AA88M514-F1
#
_entry.id   AF-A0AA88M514-F1
#
_cell.length_a   1.000
_cell.length_b   1.000
_cell.length_c   1.000
_cell.angle_alpha   90.00
_cell.angle_beta   90.00
_cell.angle_gamma   90.00
#
_symmetry.space_group_name_H-M   'P 1'
#
loop_
_entity.id
_entity.type
_entity.pdbx_description
1 polymer ?
#
loop_
_entity_poly.entity_id
_entity_poly.type
_entity_poly.pdbx_seq_one_letter_code
_entity_poly.pdbx_strand_id
1 'polypeptide(L)'
;MYINDKKPFLIEEEFDKETGQILSGMDKLPADLKHYVKEDNELFDKEIEEWDILQARKAQQEKLALATAAAAAASAASSTSTSSSSPQPMSIESSPPDNAVPQQDPEYMEQPSPTSDSKHLQEDTQRAISRAAAEQEERSPEALLSASTFPPTSPQPEVQVSTPSTPPPDLVKEDESPGQHTVEVAIPNVGTFVIESEEGGYDDEAMMTPNMQGIIMAIGKSSSVYEKNGPEAAFFKAIKLEYARLLRFAQEDTPPENDYRLQHIIVYFIQNQAPKKILERTLLTQFADRNLAFDERCKSIMNVARAKLDLIKPEEVNMDEYEMWHQDYRNFRETTIFMMTGLELFQKANYMEALMYLIYSYQYNKELLSKGLYRGHDEELLGHYRRECLLKLNEQAATMFELGEEPEVTTGLGIMNELVVPCISLLLVNDTERDLLAVEDMRNRWCSYLGQEMESNLQEKLTDFLPKLLDCSTEIKSFHDPPKLPTYSTLELCERFSRIMSALGRVPTEGR
;
A
#
# COMPACT_ATOMS: atom_id res chain seq x y z
N MET A 1 -17.38 22.17 15.12
CA MET A 1 -17.38 20.85 15.81
C MET A 1 -18.72 20.20 15.50
N TYR A 2 -18.74 19.22 14.59
CA TYR A 2 -20.00 18.65 14.11
C TYR A 2 -20.57 17.65 15.10
N ILE A 3 -21.73 17.97 15.70
CA ILE A 3 -22.46 17.08 16.60
C ILE A 3 -23.79 16.72 15.94
N ASN A 4 -23.94 15.46 15.53
CA ASN A 4 -25.14 14.95 14.88
C ASN A 4 -26.12 14.39 15.92
N ASP A 5 -27.22 15.10 16.17
CA ASP A 5 -28.27 14.72 17.12
C ASP A 5 -29.17 13.57 16.64
N LYS A 6 -29.05 13.18 15.36
CA LYS A 6 -29.83 12.08 14.75
C LYS A 6 -29.09 10.75 14.72
N LYS A 7 -27.83 10.70 15.16
CA LYS A 7 -26.99 9.49 15.19
C LYS A 7 -26.40 9.25 16.60
N PRO A 8 -27.19 8.69 17.53
CA PRO A 8 -26.78 8.50 18.92
C PRO A 8 -25.60 7.53 19.13
N PHE A 9 -25.24 6.72 18.13
CA PHE A 9 -24.10 5.77 18.18
C PHE A 9 -22.71 6.42 18.02
N LEU A 10 -22.64 7.69 17.58
CA LEU A 10 -21.37 8.43 17.49
C LEU A 10 -20.92 9.01 18.85
N ILE A 11 -21.64 8.71 19.93
CA ILE A 11 -21.34 9.08 21.32
C ILE A 11 -21.14 7.78 22.10
N GLU A 12 -20.18 6.95 21.68
CA GLU A 12 -19.90 5.63 22.26
C GLU A 12 -18.94 5.68 23.46
N GLU A 13 -18.88 6.81 24.17
CA GLU A 13 -18.50 6.81 25.59
C GLU A 13 -19.75 7.19 26.38
N GLU A 14 -20.56 6.21 26.77
CA GLU A 14 -21.79 6.46 27.52
C GLU A 14 -21.53 7.04 28.92
N PHE A 15 -20.28 7.08 29.40
CA PHE A 15 -19.90 7.64 30.69
C PHE A 15 -18.54 8.33 30.67
N ASP A 16 -18.48 9.52 31.27
CA ASP A 16 -17.23 10.17 31.64
C ASP A 16 -16.51 9.33 32.72
N LYS A 17 -15.29 8.84 32.43
CA LYS A 17 -14.56 7.88 33.28
C LYS A 17 -14.10 8.46 34.62
N GLU A 18 -14.11 9.79 34.77
CA GLU A 18 -13.62 10.49 35.96
C GLU A 18 -14.77 10.90 36.90
N THR A 19 -15.96 11.18 36.34
CA THR A 19 -17.12 11.68 37.09
C THR A 19 -18.32 10.74 37.12
N GLY A 20 -18.35 9.70 36.26
CA GLY A 20 -19.42 8.70 36.19
C GLY A 20 -20.76 9.22 35.65
N GLN A 21 -20.78 10.37 34.97
CA GLN A 21 -22.00 10.94 34.39
C GLN A 21 -22.25 10.53 32.94
N ILE A 22 -23.52 10.26 32.61
CA ILE A 22 -23.96 9.87 31.26
C ILE A 22 -23.73 11.01 30.25
N LEU A 23 -23.00 10.76 29.17
CA LEU A 23 -22.78 11.74 28.09
C LEU A 23 -24.01 11.79 27.15
N SER A 24 -25.02 12.57 27.53
CA SER A 24 -26.25 12.79 26.75
C SER A 24 -26.13 14.01 25.83
N GLY A 25 -25.44 13.87 24.69
CA GLY A 25 -25.54 14.75 23.50
C GLY A 25 -25.59 16.27 23.70
N MET A 26 -26.29 16.96 22.80
CA MET A 26 -26.45 18.44 22.77
C MET A 26 -27.20 19.03 23.98
N ASP A 27 -27.77 18.20 24.85
CA ASP A 27 -28.65 18.65 25.95
C ASP A 27 -27.91 19.06 27.22
N LYS A 28 -26.62 18.72 27.33
CA LYS A 28 -25.74 19.18 28.41
C LYS A 28 -24.91 20.43 28.08
N LEU A 29 -24.93 20.91 26.84
CA LEU A 29 -24.20 22.11 26.46
C LEU A 29 -24.87 23.39 27.00
N PRO A 30 -24.11 24.36 27.54
CA PRO A 30 -24.60 25.71 27.82
C PRO A 30 -25.28 26.31 26.59
N ALA A 31 -26.33 27.12 26.80
CA ALA A 31 -27.18 27.63 25.72
C ALA A 31 -26.40 28.31 24.59
N ASP A 32 -25.36 29.06 24.94
CA ASP A 32 -24.51 29.79 24.00
C ASP A 32 -23.70 28.84 23.10
N LEU A 33 -23.15 27.76 23.68
CA LEU A 33 -22.41 26.74 22.93
C LEU A 33 -23.34 25.87 22.08
N LYS A 34 -24.55 25.60 22.57
CA LYS A 34 -25.58 24.88 21.81
C LYS A 34 -26.04 25.68 20.58
N HIS A 35 -26.12 27.01 20.70
CA HIS A 35 -26.43 27.89 19.58
C HIS A 35 -25.29 27.89 18.56
N TYR A 36 -24.06 28.05 19.03
CA TYR A 36 -22.87 28.08 18.17
C TYR A 36 -22.72 26.79 17.35
N VAL A 37 -22.88 25.62 17.99
CA VAL A 37 -22.81 24.31 17.31
C VAL A 37 -23.94 24.14 16.29
N LYS A 38 -25.14 24.68 16.55
CA LYS A 38 -26.24 24.65 15.57
C LYS A 38 -25.95 25.52 14.36
N GLU A 39 -25.47 26.74 14.58
CA GLU A 39 -25.09 27.64 13.48
C GLU A 39 -23.94 27.08 12.65
N ASP A 40 -22.93 26.48 13.30
CA ASP A 40 -21.79 25.81 12.64
C ASP A 40 -22.26 24.61 11.79
N ASN A 41 -23.17 23.78 12.33
CA ASN A 41 -23.76 22.67 11.59
C ASN A 41 -24.61 23.15 10.39
N GLU A 42 -25.40 24.21 10.56
CA GLU A 42 -26.20 24.79 9.47
C GLU A 42 -25.33 25.43 8.37
N LEU A 43 -24.19 26.02 8.75
CA LEU A 43 -23.20 26.52 7.80
C LEU A 43 -22.55 25.38 7.03
N PHE A 44 -22.20 24.30 7.71
CA PHE A 44 -21.61 23.11 7.09
C PHE A 44 -22.58 22.44 6.11
N ASP A 45 -23.86 22.31 6.46
CA ASP A 45 -24.87 21.76 5.55
C ASP A 45 -25.03 22.61 4.29
N LYS A 46 -24.97 23.95 4.41
CA LYS A 46 -24.97 24.86 3.25
C LYS A 46 -23.71 24.74 2.40
N GLU A 47 -22.55 24.59 3.02
CA GLU A 47 -21.28 24.40 2.31
C GLU A 47 -21.30 23.09 1.49
N ILE A 48 -21.90 22.03 2.04
CA ILE A 48 -22.11 20.76 1.31
C ILE A 48 -23.04 20.96 0.11
N GLU A 49 -24.18 21.63 0.29
CA GLU A 49 -25.10 21.90 -0.81
C GLU A 49 -24.45 22.74 -1.92
N GLU A 50 -23.66 23.76 -1.55
CA GLU A 50 -22.91 24.56 -2.52
C GLU A 50 -21.85 23.73 -3.25
N TRP A 51 -21.17 22.84 -2.54
CA TRP A 51 -20.19 21.93 -3.12
C TRP A 51 -20.82 20.95 -4.12
N ASP A 52 -21.98 20.39 -3.80
CA ASP A 52 -22.74 19.51 -4.69
C ASP A 52 -23.19 20.24 -5.96
N ILE A 53 -23.63 21.50 -5.85
CA ILE A 53 -23.97 22.35 -7.00
C ILE A 53 -22.75 22.60 -7.87
N LEU A 54 -21.58 22.87 -7.27
CA LEU A 54 -20.32 23.08 -8.01
C LEU A 54 -19.90 21.81 -8.75
N GLN A 55 -20.00 20.64 -8.13
CA GLN A 55 -19.67 19.36 -8.78
C GLN A 55 -20.63 19.05 -9.92
N ALA A 56 -21.93 19.25 -9.73
CA ALA A 56 -22.92 19.06 -10.79
C ALA A 56 -22.65 19.99 -11.99
N ARG A 57 -22.27 21.26 -11.73
CA ARG A 57 -21.89 22.22 -12.77
C ARG A 57 -20.62 21.81 -13.50
N LYS A 58 -19.60 21.32 -12.78
CA LYS A 58 -18.35 20.83 -13.37
C LYS A 58 -18.60 19.62 -14.26
N ALA A 59 -19.40 18.66 -13.80
CA ALA A 59 -19.79 17.49 -14.59
C ALA A 59 -20.58 17.87 -15.85
N GLN A 60 -21.48 18.86 -15.77
CA GLN A 60 -22.18 19.38 -16.96
C GLN A 60 -21.22 20.07 -17.94
N GLN A 61 -20.23 20.81 -17.44
CA GLN A 61 -19.23 21.49 -18.29
C GLN A 61 -18.30 20.50 -18.99
N GLU A 62 -17.85 19.44 -18.29
CA GLU A 62 -17.09 18.33 -18.89
C GLU A 62 -17.92 17.57 -19.93
N LYS A 63 -19.22 17.33 -19.67
CA LYS A 63 -20.11 16.68 -20.63
C LYS A 63 -20.29 17.52 -21.90
N LEU A 64 -20.40 18.84 -21.79
CA LEU A 64 -20.46 19.76 -22.94
C LEU A 64 -19.13 19.84 -23.69
N ALA A 65 -18.00 19.81 -22.98
CA ALA A 65 -16.67 19.76 -23.60
C ALA A 65 -16.47 18.46 -24.40
N LEU A 66 -16.86 17.31 -23.84
CA LEU A 66 -16.83 16.01 -24.52
C LEU A 66 -17.75 15.98 -25.75
N ALA A 67 -18.96 16.55 -25.65
CA ALA A 67 -19.88 16.65 -26.79
C ALA A 67 -19.32 17.56 -27.91
N THR A 68 -18.63 18.65 -27.54
CA THR A 68 -17.99 19.57 -28.50
C THR A 68 -16.78 18.94 -29.17
N ALA A 69 -15.98 18.17 -28.41
CA ALA A 69 -14.86 17.39 -28.94
C ALA A 69 -15.35 16.28 -29.90
N ALA A 70 -16.44 15.58 -29.55
CA ALA A 70 -17.05 14.58 -30.43
C ALA A 70 -17.62 15.20 -31.72
N ALA A 71 -18.24 16.39 -31.64
CA ALA A 71 -18.71 17.12 -32.81
C ALA A 71 -17.55 17.63 -33.70
N ALA A 72 -16.43 18.07 -33.09
CA ALA A 72 -15.22 18.45 -33.81
C ALA A 72 -14.56 17.25 -34.52
N ALA A 73 -14.53 16.09 -33.87
CA ALA A 73 -14.04 14.84 -34.47
C ALA A 73 -14.91 14.37 -35.65
N ALA A 74 -16.24 14.49 -35.55
CA ALA A 74 -17.17 14.15 -36.63
C ALA A 74 -17.06 15.11 -37.84
N SER A 75 -16.76 16.39 -37.59
CA SER A 75 -16.54 17.38 -38.67
C SER A 75 -15.14 17.28 -39.28
N ALA A 76 -14.13 16.81 -38.54
CA ALA A 76 -12.82 16.44 -39.10
C ALA A 76 -12.89 15.16 -39.96
N ALA A 77 -13.75 14.19 -39.64
CA ALA A 77 -13.96 13.00 -40.46
C ALA A 77 -14.71 13.27 -41.78
N SER A 78 -15.40 14.42 -41.89
CA SER A 78 -16.18 14.79 -43.08
C SER A 78 -15.37 15.50 -44.18
N SER A 79 -14.07 15.78 -43.95
CA SER A 79 -13.19 16.47 -44.92
C SER A 79 -12.29 15.53 -45.73
N THR A 80 -12.46 14.20 -45.63
CA THR A 80 -11.65 13.21 -46.37
C THR A 80 -12.48 12.14 -47.07
N SER A 81 -13.35 12.54 -48.01
CA SER A 81 -13.83 11.62 -49.05
C SER A 81 -14.48 12.35 -50.23
N THR A 82 -13.67 12.69 -51.23
CA THR A 82 -14.12 12.93 -52.60
C THR A 82 -13.90 11.67 -53.42
N SER A 83 -14.98 10.94 -53.77
CA SER A 83 -15.28 10.50 -55.15
C SER A 83 -16.26 9.32 -55.21
N SER A 84 -17.15 9.43 -56.21
CA SER A 84 -17.91 8.38 -56.92
C SER A 84 -19.34 8.00 -56.43
N SER A 85 -20.32 8.68 -57.07
CA SER A 85 -21.53 8.16 -57.76
C SER A 85 -22.60 7.28 -57.05
N SER A 86 -23.75 7.93 -56.80
CA SER A 86 -25.19 7.54 -56.95
C SER A 86 -25.59 6.22 -57.64
N PRO A 87 -26.82 5.65 -57.43
CA PRO A 87 -28.09 6.38 -57.22
C PRO A 87 -29.09 5.89 -56.15
N GLN A 88 -30.09 6.77 -55.94
CA GLN A 88 -31.17 6.85 -54.95
C GLN A 88 -32.19 5.67 -54.93
N PRO A 89 -32.95 5.52 -53.84
CA PRO A 89 -34.31 4.98 -53.90
C PRO A 89 -35.36 6.11 -53.78
N MET A 90 -36.39 6.03 -54.64
CA MET A 90 -37.56 6.89 -54.63
C MET A 90 -38.60 6.46 -53.59
N SER A 91 -39.26 7.46 -53.01
CA SER A 91 -40.53 7.36 -52.28
C SER A 91 -41.72 7.04 -53.20
N ILE A 92 -42.70 6.30 -52.70
CA ILE A 92 -44.15 6.24 -53.05
C ILE A 92 -44.79 5.47 -51.86
N GLU A 93 -45.55 6.09 -50.97
CA GLU A 93 -46.98 6.45 -51.05
C GLU A 93 -47.96 5.25 -51.05
N SER A 94 -48.62 5.10 -49.90
CA SER A 94 -50.02 4.75 -49.64
C SER A 94 -50.76 3.77 -50.57
N SER A 95 -51.27 2.65 -50.00
CA SER A 95 -52.71 2.30 -49.89
C SER A 95 -52.93 0.83 -49.47
N PRO A 96 -54.01 0.49 -48.72
CA PRO A 96 -54.35 -0.87 -48.28
C PRO A 96 -55.31 -1.57 -49.26
N PRO A 97 -55.64 -2.86 -49.02
CA PRO A 97 -57.05 -3.12 -48.81
C PRO A 97 -57.34 -4.14 -47.69
N ASP A 98 -58.28 -3.76 -46.83
CA ASP A 98 -59.19 -4.67 -46.13
C ASP A 98 -60.19 -5.25 -47.13
N ASN A 99 -60.44 -6.56 -47.06
CA ASN A 99 -61.75 -7.10 -47.40
C ASN A 99 -62.01 -8.40 -46.62
N ALA A 100 -63.19 -8.44 -46.00
CA ALA A 100 -63.66 -9.46 -45.09
C ALA A 100 -64.32 -10.66 -45.80
N VAL A 101 -63.97 -11.89 -45.36
CA VAL A 101 -64.85 -13.04 -44.93
C VAL A 101 -65.86 -13.63 -45.98
N PRO A 102 -66.34 -14.92 -45.96
CA PRO A 102 -66.07 -16.13 -45.13
C PRO A 102 -65.83 -17.46 -45.91
N GLN A 103 -65.62 -18.55 -45.14
CA GLN A 103 -66.12 -19.94 -45.36
C GLN A 103 -65.31 -20.92 -46.23
N GLN A 104 -64.66 -21.91 -45.59
CA GLN A 104 -65.08 -23.33 -45.54
C GLN A 104 -63.98 -24.19 -44.88
N ASP A 105 -64.32 -24.90 -43.81
CA ASP A 105 -63.57 -26.06 -43.33
C ASP A 105 -63.71 -27.22 -44.33
N PRO A 106 -62.67 -28.07 -44.42
CA PRO A 106 -62.94 -29.47 -44.09
C PRO A 106 -61.92 -30.08 -43.12
N GLU A 107 -62.51 -30.92 -42.27
CA GLU A 107 -62.00 -31.83 -41.26
C GLU A 107 -60.70 -32.64 -41.56
N TYR A 108 -59.89 -32.72 -40.50
CA TYR A 108 -59.21 -33.91 -39.95
C TYR A 108 -57.82 -34.32 -40.48
N MET A 109 -56.79 -34.00 -39.66
CA MET A 109 -55.77 -34.94 -39.17
C MET A 109 -55.25 -34.43 -37.81
N GLU A 110 -55.45 -35.20 -36.74
CA GLU A 110 -54.95 -34.89 -35.39
C GLU A 110 -53.40 -34.88 -35.36
N GLN A 111 -52.80 -33.77 -34.96
CA GLN A 111 -51.39 -33.70 -34.53
C GLN A 111 -51.32 -33.75 -32.99
N PRO A 112 -50.43 -34.57 -32.39
CA PRO A 112 -50.25 -34.59 -30.94
C PRO A 112 -49.63 -33.27 -30.42
N SER A 113 -50.13 -32.77 -29.30
CA SER A 113 -49.77 -31.48 -28.70
C SER A 113 -48.35 -31.47 -28.08
N PRO A 114 -47.61 -30.34 -28.13
CA PRO A 114 -46.25 -30.23 -27.61
C PRO A 114 -46.30 -29.89 -26.11
N THR A 115 -46.43 -30.89 -25.25
CA THR A 115 -46.34 -30.70 -23.78
C THR A 115 -45.18 -31.42 -23.13
N SER A 116 -44.44 -32.25 -23.89
CA SER A 116 -43.24 -32.95 -23.41
C SER A 116 -41.97 -32.10 -23.53
N ASP A 117 -41.83 -31.34 -24.63
CA ASP A 117 -40.59 -30.61 -24.92
C ASP A 117 -40.38 -29.40 -23.99
N SER A 118 -41.46 -28.78 -23.50
CA SER A 118 -41.37 -27.62 -22.62
C SER A 118 -40.81 -27.96 -21.23
N LYS A 119 -41.04 -29.17 -20.72
CA LYS A 119 -40.50 -29.61 -19.42
C LYS A 119 -39.01 -29.96 -19.53
N HIS A 120 -38.63 -30.63 -20.62
CA HIS A 120 -37.24 -30.96 -20.89
C HIS A 120 -36.39 -29.70 -21.10
N LEU A 121 -36.91 -28.71 -21.84
CA LEU A 121 -36.21 -27.44 -22.06
C LEU A 121 -36.04 -26.64 -20.76
N GLN A 122 -37.04 -26.69 -19.87
CA GLN A 122 -36.97 -26.02 -18.57
C GLN A 122 -35.96 -26.69 -17.62
N GLU A 123 -35.92 -28.02 -17.59
CA GLU A 123 -34.91 -28.77 -16.83
C GLU A 123 -33.49 -28.57 -17.37
N ASP A 124 -33.32 -28.54 -18.70
CA ASP A 124 -32.02 -28.26 -19.31
C ASP A 124 -31.57 -26.81 -19.07
N THR A 125 -32.50 -25.85 -19.09
CA THR A 125 -32.22 -24.46 -18.74
C THR A 125 -31.82 -24.34 -17.27
N GLN A 126 -32.54 -25.02 -16.37
CA GLN A 126 -32.22 -25.02 -14.94
C GLN A 126 -30.87 -25.70 -14.68
N ARG A 127 -30.56 -26.80 -15.37
CA ARG A 127 -29.28 -27.51 -15.28
C ARG A 127 -28.14 -26.67 -15.86
N ALA A 128 -28.37 -25.91 -16.92
CA ALA A 128 -27.41 -24.96 -17.49
C ALA A 128 -27.15 -23.79 -16.53
N ILE A 129 -28.19 -23.23 -15.90
CA ILE A 129 -28.08 -22.18 -14.89
C ILE A 129 -27.33 -22.68 -13.66
N SER A 130 -27.62 -23.88 -13.15
CA SER A 130 -26.90 -24.46 -12.01
C SER A 130 -25.44 -24.77 -12.34
N ARG A 131 -25.13 -25.19 -13.57
CA ARG A 131 -23.73 -25.36 -14.02
C ARG A 131 -23.02 -24.01 -14.16
N ALA A 132 -23.66 -23.01 -14.73
CA ALA A 132 -23.12 -21.66 -14.85
C ALA A 132 -22.89 -21.02 -13.47
N ALA A 133 -23.79 -21.24 -12.50
CA ALA A 133 -23.63 -20.78 -11.12
C ALA A 133 -22.45 -21.47 -10.40
N ALA A 134 -22.29 -22.78 -10.57
CA ALA A 134 -21.14 -23.52 -10.01
C ALA A 134 -19.80 -23.08 -10.66
N GLU A 135 -19.78 -22.82 -11.97
CA GLU A 135 -18.62 -22.27 -12.66
C GLU A 135 -18.33 -20.80 -12.28
N GLN A 136 -19.36 -20.04 -11.88
CA GLN A 136 -19.20 -18.67 -11.39
C GLN A 136 -18.63 -18.67 -9.96
N GLU A 137 -19.02 -19.63 -9.13
CA GLU A 137 -18.50 -19.83 -7.77
C GLU A 137 -17.03 -20.28 -7.82
N GLU A 138 -16.64 -21.17 -8.75
CA GLU A 138 -15.23 -21.49 -9.05
C GLU A 138 -14.46 -20.32 -9.68
N ARG A 139 -15.13 -19.39 -10.36
CA ARG A 139 -14.53 -18.13 -10.85
C ARG A 139 -14.59 -16.99 -9.84
N SER A 140 -15.15 -17.20 -8.64
CA SER A 140 -15.08 -16.18 -7.59
C SER A 140 -13.63 -16.07 -7.11
N PRO A 141 -13.06 -14.87 -6.94
CA PRO A 141 -11.66 -14.80 -6.56
C PRO A 141 -11.42 -15.37 -5.13
N GLU A 142 -12.42 -15.39 -4.25
CA GLU A 142 -12.38 -16.11 -2.96
C GLU A 142 -12.16 -17.63 -3.08
N ALA A 143 -12.86 -18.30 -4.01
CA ALA A 143 -12.70 -19.74 -4.26
C ALA A 143 -11.33 -20.07 -4.86
N LEU A 144 -10.79 -19.17 -5.68
CA LEU A 144 -9.48 -19.34 -6.32
C LEU A 144 -8.30 -19.30 -5.34
N LEU A 145 -8.39 -18.47 -4.31
CA LEU A 145 -7.39 -18.41 -3.24
C LEU A 145 -7.45 -19.65 -2.32
N SER A 146 -8.57 -20.36 -2.30
CA SER A 146 -8.79 -21.53 -1.44
C SER A 146 -8.32 -22.86 -2.07
N ALA A 147 -8.27 -22.94 -3.41
CA ALA A 147 -7.89 -24.16 -4.13
C ALA A 147 -6.36 -24.41 -4.25
N SER A 148 -5.53 -23.49 -3.77
CA SER A 148 -4.06 -23.58 -3.91
C SER A 148 -3.40 -24.28 -2.71
N THR A 149 -3.64 -25.58 -2.56
CA THR A 149 -2.83 -26.46 -1.69
C THR A 149 -2.39 -27.68 -2.50
N PHE A 150 -1.18 -27.63 -3.09
CA PHE A 150 -0.55 -28.79 -3.72
C PHE A 150 0.89 -28.97 -3.21
N PRO A 151 1.35 -30.22 -2.98
CA PRO A 151 2.65 -30.53 -2.38
C PRO A 151 3.83 -30.37 -3.37
N PRO A 152 5.07 -30.26 -2.88
CA PRO A 152 6.22 -29.88 -3.71
C PRO A 152 6.70 -31.08 -4.54
N THR A 153 7.03 -30.83 -5.81
CA THR A 153 7.81 -31.77 -6.64
C THR A 153 9.13 -31.12 -7.03
N SER A 154 10.23 -31.79 -6.70
CA SER A 154 11.62 -31.35 -6.90
C SER A 154 12.01 -31.17 -8.38
N PRO A 155 12.99 -30.31 -8.72
CA PRO A 155 13.43 -30.09 -10.09
C PRO A 155 14.61 -31.01 -10.50
N GLN A 156 14.70 -31.33 -11.79
CA GLN A 156 15.90 -31.87 -12.44
C GLN A 156 16.54 -30.82 -13.37
N PRO A 157 17.86 -30.86 -13.61
CA PRO A 157 18.63 -29.80 -14.28
C PRO A 157 19.01 -30.14 -15.73
N GLU A 158 19.21 -29.13 -16.58
CA GLU A 158 20.16 -29.14 -17.73
C GLU A 158 20.19 -27.74 -18.39
N VAL A 159 21.30 -26.98 -18.35
CA VAL A 159 22.52 -26.96 -19.18
C VAL A 159 22.54 -25.78 -20.19
N GLN A 160 23.67 -25.07 -20.12
CA GLN A 160 24.20 -23.90 -20.83
C GLN A 160 24.06 -23.87 -22.36
N VAL A 161 23.93 -22.67 -22.96
CA VAL A 161 24.70 -22.18 -24.15
C VAL A 161 24.64 -20.63 -24.19
N SER A 162 25.74 -19.94 -23.88
CA SER A 162 26.65 -19.13 -24.74
C SER A 162 26.10 -17.84 -25.41
N THR A 163 26.79 -16.73 -25.09
CA THR A 163 26.81 -15.40 -25.75
C THR A 163 27.35 -15.43 -27.19
N PRO A 164 27.09 -14.38 -28.00
CA PRO A 164 28.22 -13.53 -28.42
C PRO A 164 27.93 -12.01 -28.42
N SER A 165 29.02 -11.23 -28.48
CA SER A 165 29.12 -9.76 -28.35
C SER A 165 29.14 -8.99 -29.69
N THR A 166 28.63 -7.73 -29.64
CA THR A 166 28.99 -6.45 -30.36
C THR A 166 28.88 -6.35 -31.91
N PRO A 167 28.76 -5.14 -32.57
CA PRO A 167 29.07 -3.73 -32.16
C PRO A 167 27.98 -2.64 -32.53
N PRO A 168 28.20 -1.31 -32.31
CA PRO A 168 27.18 -0.26 -32.53
C PRO A 168 27.27 0.41 -33.93
N PRO A 169 26.24 1.20 -34.33
CA PRO A 169 26.55 2.44 -35.07
C PRO A 169 25.68 3.67 -34.75
N ASP A 170 26.39 4.79 -34.84
CA ASP A 170 26.09 6.22 -35.05
C ASP A 170 24.67 6.76 -35.36
N LEU A 171 24.40 7.87 -34.65
CA LEU A 171 23.91 9.18 -35.12
C LEU A 171 23.11 9.24 -36.43
N VAL A 172 21.80 9.49 -36.31
CA VAL A 172 21.01 10.25 -37.31
C VAL A 172 20.11 11.24 -36.58
N LYS A 173 20.27 12.53 -36.90
CA LYS A 173 19.30 13.60 -36.67
C LYS A 173 18.28 13.57 -37.79
N GLU A 174 16.99 13.73 -37.47
CA GLU A 174 15.84 14.19 -38.29
C GLU A 174 14.58 13.61 -37.62
N ASP A 175 13.43 14.26 -37.47
CA ASP A 175 12.94 15.60 -37.77
C ASP A 175 11.65 15.70 -36.93
N GLU A 176 11.35 16.86 -36.34
CA GLU A 176 10.12 17.04 -35.56
C GLU A 176 8.89 16.97 -36.49
N SER A 177 7.98 16.03 -36.21
CA SER A 177 6.60 16.08 -36.71
C SER A 177 5.62 15.96 -35.53
N PRO A 178 4.57 16.79 -35.44
CA PRO A 178 3.72 16.83 -34.27
C PRO A 178 2.61 15.76 -34.38
N GLY A 179 2.52 14.85 -33.40
CA GLY A 179 1.26 14.14 -33.13
C GLY A 179 1.30 12.63 -32.86
N GLN A 180 2.46 11.96 -32.81
CA GLN A 180 2.52 10.55 -32.40
C GLN A 180 3.90 10.24 -31.83
N HIS A 181 4.02 10.16 -30.50
CA HIS A 181 5.27 9.77 -29.85
C HIS A 181 5.22 8.26 -29.60
N THR A 182 6.07 7.51 -30.30
CA THR A 182 6.31 6.10 -30.01
C THR A 182 7.50 6.03 -29.06
N VAL A 183 7.28 5.52 -27.85
CA VAL A 183 8.35 5.33 -26.85
C VAL A 183 8.61 3.84 -26.72
N GLU A 184 9.86 3.44 -26.97
CA GLU A 184 10.31 2.08 -26.72
C GLU A 184 10.68 1.94 -25.23
N VAL A 185 9.86 1.20 -24.48
CA VAL A 185 10.15 0.90 -23.07
C VAL A 185 10.68 -0.51 -22.97
N ALA A 186 11.93 -0.64 -22.54
CA ALA A 186 12.55 -1.91 -22.22
C ALA A 186 12.25 -2.28 -20.75
N ILE A 187 11.40 -3.28 -20.53
CA ILE A 187 11.09 -3.79 -19.19
C ILE A 187 12.00 -4.99 -18.91
N PRO A 188 12.85 -4.96 -17.85
CA PRO A 188 13.70 -6.08 -17.48
C PRO A 188 12.92 -7.39 -17.31
N ASN A 189 13.41 -8.48 -17.92
CA ASN A 189 12.80 -9.83 -17.91
C ASN A 189 11.45 -9.98 -18.64
N VAL A 190 10.95 -8.93 -19.31
CA VAL A 190 9.67 -8.96 -20.04
C VAL A 190 9.86 -8.70 -21.54
N GLY A 191 10.78 -7.81 -21.93
CA GLY A 191 11.09 -7.48 -23.32
C GLY A 191 10.93 -5.98 -23.63
N THR A 192 11.14 -5.61 -24.89
CA THR A 192 10.95 -4.23 -25.38
C THR A 192 9.55 -4.07 -25.96
N PHE A 193 8.81 -3.06 -25.51
CA PHE A 193 7.48 -2.73 -25.99
C PHE A 193 7.50 -1.38 -26.71
N VAL A 194 6.89 -1.32 -27.89
CA VAL A 194 6.63 -0.05 -28.59
C VAL A 194 5.29 0.45 -28.08
N ILE A 195 5.29 1.58 -27.38
CA ILE A 195 4.09 2.17 -26.81
C ILE A 195 3.68 3.38 -27.66
N GLU A 196 2.45 3.37 -28.17
CA GLU A 196 1.82 4.54 -28.79
C GLU A 196 1.21 5.39 -27.67
N SER A 197 1.88 6.47 -27.25
CA SER A 197 1.34 7.33 -26.19
C SER A 197 0.35 8.35 -26.77
N GLU A 198 -0.94 8.21 -26.45
CA GLU A 198 -1.81 9.38 -26.35
C GLU A 198 -1.44 10.14 -25.05
N GLU A 199 -1.51 11.47 -25.12
CA GLU A 199 -1.12 12.42 -24.07
C GLU A 199 -1.76 12.03 -22.71
N GLY A 200 -0.96 11.48 -21.77
CA GLY A 200 -1.38 11.21 -20.37
C GLY A 200 -1.76 9.77 -19.97
N GLY A 201 -1.34 8.74 -20.72
CA GLY A 201 -1.83 7.35 -20.52
C GLY A 201 -1.32 6.57 -19.29
N TYR A 202 -0.10 6.78 -18.80
CA TYR A 202 0.50 6.00 -17.71
C TYR A 202 1.77 6.69 -17.15
N ASP A 203 2.15 6.37 -15.92
CA ASP A 203 3.37 6.86 -15.25
C ASP A 203 4.52 5.85 -15.35
N ASP A 204 5.62 6.24 -16.00
CA ASP A 204 6.82 5.41 -16.19
C ASP A 204 7.41 4.92 -14.86
N GLU A 205 7.40 5.76 -13.82
CA GLU A 205 7.91 5.38 -12.49
C GLU A 205 7.01 4.32 -11.85
N ALA A 206 5.69 4.48 -11.96
CA ALA A 206 4.72 3.50 -11.48
C ALA A 206 4.86 2.14 -12.19
N MET A 207 5.14 2.14 -13.51
CA MET A 207 5.36 0.93 -14.29
C MET A 207 6.60 0.14 -13.86
N MET A 208 7.60 0.81 -13.29
CA MET A 208 8.84 0.19 -12.83
C MET A 208 8.75 -0.35 -11.40
N THR A 209 7.63 -0.15 -10.70
CA THR A 209 7.45 -0.73 -9.36
C THR A 209 7.40 -2.26 -9.41
N PRO A 210 7.97 -2.97 -8.41
CA PRO A 210 7.92 -4.44 -8.36
C PRO A 210 6.49 -5.01 -8.41
N ASN A 211 5.52 -4.27 -7.85
CA ASN A 211 4.10 -4.62 -7.90
C ASN A 211 3.58 -4.61 -9.35
N MET A 212 3.77 -3.49 -10.05
CA MET A 212 3.28 -3.33 -11.41
C MET A 212 3.97 -4.29 -12.39
N GLN A 213 5.28 -4.49 -12.24
CA GLN A 213 6.04 -5.45 -13.05
C GLN A 213 5.53 -6.89 -12.86
N GLY A 214 5.17 -7.28 -11.63
CA GLY A 214 4.54 -8.58 -11.35
C GLY A 214 3.23 -8.77 -12.11
N ILE A 215 2.36 -7.77 -12.06
CA ILE A 215 1.06 -7.76 -12.74
C ILE A 215 1.21 -7.82 -14.26
N ILE A 216 2.06 -6.96 -14.84
CA ILE A 216 2.33 -6.94 -16.27
C ILE A 216 2.87 -8.29 -16.74
N MET A 217 3.79 -8.90 -15.97
CA MET A 217 4.32 -10.23 -16.27
C MET A 217 3.23 -11.31 -16.20
N ALA A 218 2.35 -11.25 -15.20
CA ALA A 218 1.24 -12.19 -15.05
C ALA A 218 0.23 -12.07 -16.21
N ILE A 219 -0.09 -10.84 -16.64
CA ILE A 219 -0.91 -10.55 -17.82
C ILE A 219 -0.24 -11.10 -19.07
N GLY A 220 1.06 -10.83 -19.27
CA GLY A 220 1.84 -11.37 -20.40
C GLY A 220 1.80 -12.90 -20.47
N LYS A 221 1.91 -13.59 -19.33
CA LYS A 221 1.78 -15.06 -19.25
C LYS A 221 0.35 -15.58 -19.48
N SER A 222 -0.65 -14.71 -19.42
CA SER A 222 -2.05 -15.04 -19.69
C SER A 222 -2.47 -14.84 -21.16
N SER A 223 -1.58 -14.32 -22.03
CA SER A 223 -1.89 -13.93 -23.42
C SER A 223 -2.57 -15.02 -24.25
N SER A 224 -2.13 -16.28 -24.15
CA SER A 224 -2.75 -17.38 -24.90
C SER A 224 -4.19 -17.69 -24.47
N VAL A 225 -4.56 -17.36 -23.24
CA VAL A 225 -5.94 -17.48 -22.73
C VAL A 225 -6.76 -16.26 -23.12
N TYR A 226 -6.13 -15.08 -23.16
CA TYR A 226 -6.76 -13.86 -23.66
C TYR A 226 -7.26 -14.03 -25.09
N GLU A 227 -6.40 -14.53 -25.99
CA GLU A 227 -6.74 -14.74 -27.40
C GLU A 227 -7.84 -15.78 -27.61
N LYS A 228 -7.89 -16.83 -26.77
CA LYS A 228 -8.83 -17.95 -26.93
C LYS A 228 -10.15 -17.77 -26.20
N ASN A 229 -10.13 -17.11 -25.04
CA ASN A 229 -11.23 -17.11 -24.08
C ASN A 229 -11.62 -15.69 -23.60
N GLY A 230 -10.95 -14.65 -24.10
CA GLY A 230 -11.27 -13.26 -23.82
C GLY A 230 -10.64 -12.70 -22.54
N PRO A 231 -10.89 -11.39 -22.26
CA PRO A 231 -10.26 -10.65 -21.17
C PRO A 231 -10.58 -11.18 -19.78
N GLU A 232 -11.81 -11.65 -19.54
CA GLU A 232 -12.21 -12.15 -18.22
C GLU A 232 -11.49 -13.44 -17.84
N ALA A 233 -11.38 -14.40 -18.78
CA ALA A 233 -10.64 -15.63 -18.54
C ALA A 233 -9.14 -15.38 -18.36
N ALA A 234 -8.57 -14.44 -19.11
CA ALA A 234 -7.18 -14.02 -18.97
C ALA A 234 -6.92 -13.35 -17.61
N PHE A 235 -7.81 -12.46 -17.19
CA PHE A 235 -7.76 -11.81 -15.88
C PHE A 235 -7.69 -12.84 -14.75
N PHE A 236 -8.58 -13.84 -14.73
CA PHE A 236 -8.56 -14.89 -13.71
C PHE A 236 -7.29 -15.75 -13.75
N LYS A 237 -6.70 -15.96 -14.92
CA LYS A 237 -5.40 -16.63 -15.01
C LYS A 237 -4.26 -15.74 -14.48
N ALA A 238 -4.26 -14.46 -14.83
CA ALA A 238 -3.24 -13.51 -14.41
C ALA A 238 -3.24 -13.30 -12.89
N ILE A 239 -4.41 -13.09 -12.27
CA ILE A 239 -4.50 -12.92 -10.81
C ILE A 239 -4.02 -14.17 -10.05
N LYS A 240 -4.32 -15.38 -10.56
CA LYS A 240 -3.80 -16.64 -9.99
C LYS A 240 -2.28 -16.73 -10.11
N LEU A 241 -1.72 -16.37 -11.28
CA LEU A 241 -0.28 -16.40 -11.50
C LEU A 241 0.45 -15.42 -10.57
N GLU A 242 -0.10 -14.23 -10.38
CA GLU A 242 0.47 -13.22 -9.51
C GLU A 242 0.35 -13.61 -8.04
N TYR A 243 -0.82 -14.06 -7.59
CA TYR A 243 -0.98 -14.58 -6.24
C TYR A 243 -0.03 -15.76 -5.96
N ALA A 244 0.11 -16.71 -6.89
CA ALA A 244 1.04 -17.84 -6.74
C ALA A 244 2.51 -17.40 -6.70
N ARG A 245 2.87 -16.30 -7.37
CA ARG A 245 4.22 -15.70 -7.26
C ARG A 245 4.45 -15.11 -5.88
N LEU A 246 3.48 -14.34 -5.38
CA LEU A 246 3.55 -13.68 -4.07
C LEU A 246 3.49 -14.69 -2.91
N LEU A 247 2.73 -15.78 -3.07
CA LEU A 247 2.70 -16.89 -2.13
C LEU A 247 4.06 -17.59 -2.03
N ARG A 248 4.75 -17.79 -3.16
CA ARG A 248 6.11 -18.33 -3.14
C ARG A 248 7.06 -17.40 -2.39
N PHE A 249 6.99 -16.09 -2.63
CA PHE A 249 7.80 -15.11 -1.89
C PHE A 249 7.52 -15.13 -0.37
N ALA A 250 6.25 -15.31 0.02
CA ALA A 250 5.89 -15.40 1.43
C ALA A 250 6.38 -16.68 2.13
N GLN A 251 6.59 -17.76 1.36
CA GLN A 251 7.01 -19.09 1.85
C GLN A 251 8.50 -19.36 1.68
N GLU A 252 9.23 -18.48 0.97
CA GLU A 252 10.65 -18.64 0.70
C GLU A 252 11.48 -18.30 1.93
N ASP A 253 12.36 -19.22 2.32
CA ASP A 253 13.35 -18.97 3.37
C ASP A 253 14.43 -18.04 2.80
N THR A 254 14.36 -16.76 3.18
CA THR A 254 15.32 -15.75 2.73
C THR A 254 16.45 -15.55 3.73
N PRO A 255 17.65 -15.14 3.25
CA PRO A 255 18.69 -14.69 4.14
C PRO A 255 18.31 -13.33 4.78
N PRO A 256 18.92 -12.94 5.92
CA PRO A 256 18.53 -11.74 6.68
C PRO A 256 18.57 -10.43 5.89
N GLU A 257 19.40 -10.36 4.84
CA GLU A 257 19.48 -9.22 3.94
C GLU A 257 18.30 -9.06 2.98
N ASN A 258 17.46 -10.10 2.80
CA ASN A 258 16.34 -10.04 1.87
C ASN A 258 15.01 -10.24 2.59
N ASP A 259 14.15 -9.22 2.54
CA ASP A 259 12.80 -9.26 3.10
C ASP A 259 11.76 -8.98 2.02
N TYR A 260 11.08 -10.03 1.55
CA TYR A 260 10.04 -9.90 0.53
C TYR A 260 8.80 -9.12 0.99
N ARG A 261 8.60 -8.92 2.29
CA ARG A 261 7.54 -8.04 2.79
C ARG A 261 7.76 -6.61 2.34
N LEU A 262 9.01 -6.16 2.19
CA LEU A 262 9.33 -4.82 1.70
C LEU A 262 9.04 -4.66 0.21
N GLN A 263 9.10 -5.75 -0.55
CA GLN A 263 8.86 -5.75 -1.99
C GLN A 263 7.37 -5.66 -2.31
N HIS A 264 6.49 -6.30 -1.53
CA HIS A 264 5.07 -6.34 -1.85
C HIS A 264 4.16 -6.52 -0.62
N ILE A 265 3.09 -5.70 -0.54
CA ILE A 265 2.12 -5.71 0.57
C ILE A 265 1.43 -7.08 0.79
N ILE A 266 1.06 -7.76 -0.29
CA ILE A 266 0.44 -9.10 -0.19
C ILE A 266 1.38 -10.11 0.48
N VAL A 267 2.70 -10.00 0.35
CA VAL A 267 3.65 -10.87 1.07
C VAL A 267 3.53 -10.63 2.57
N TYR A 268 3.51 -9.35 2.97
CA TYR A 268 3.25 -8.96 4.35
C TYR A 268 1.91 -9.52 4.84
N PHE A 269 0.83 -9.38 4.07
CA PHE A 269 -0.50 -9.92 4.42
C PHE A 269 -0.52 -11.45 4.55
N ILE A 270 0.14 -12.19 3.65
CA ILE A 270 0.17 -13.66 3.69
C ILE A 270 0.89 -14.13 4.96
N GLN A 271 2.08 -13.62 5.24
CA GLN A 271 2.86 -14.01 6.44
C GLN A 271 2.13 -13.64 7.74
N ASN A 272 1.34 -12.58 7.70
CA ASN A 272 0.56 -12.08 8.82
C ASN A 272 -0.86 -12.65 8.93
N GLN A 273 -1.22 -13.61 8.06
CA GLN A 273 -2.52 -14.29 8.02
C GLN A 273 -3.71 -13.34 7.87
N ALA A 274 -3.58 -12.30 7.04
CA ALA A 274 -4.70 -11.40 6.75
C ALA A 274 -5.88 -12.16 6.09
N PRO A 275 -7.13 -11.70 6.30
CA PRO A 275 -8.29 -12.35 5.71
C PRO A 275 -8.20 -12.38 4.18
N LYS A 276 -8.58 -13.51 3.57
CA LYS A 276 -8.51 -13.72 2.11
C LYS A 276 -9.16 -12.60 1.31
N LYS A 277 -10.27 -12.05 1.81
CA LYS A 277 -11.01 -10.96 1.17
C LYS A 277 -10.19 -9.66 1.09
N ILE A 278 -9.34 -9.39 2.08
CA ILE A 278 -8.43 -8.25 2.08
C ILE A 278 -7.34 -8.45 1.01
N LEU A 279 -6.77 -9.65 0.90
CA LEU A 279 -5.79 -9.98 -0.14
C LEU A 279 -6.41 -9.86 -1.54
N GLU A 280 -7.60 -10.43 -1.73
CA GLU A 280 -8.35 -10.39 -2.98
C GLU A 280 -8.67 -8.97 -3.42
N ARG A 281 -9.27 -8.16 -2.54
CA ARG A 281 -9.57 -6.77 -2.83
C ARG A 281 -8.30 -6.00 -3.18
N THR A 282 -7.21 -6.21 -2.43
CA THR A 282 -5.93 -5.56 -2.69
C THR A 282 -5.36 -5.95 -4.06
N LEU A 283 -5.37 -7.23 -4.42
CA LEU A 283 -4.96 -7.68 -5.76
C LEU A 283 -5.86 -7.08 -6.85
N LEU A 284 -7.18 -7.11 -6.67
CA LEU A 284 -8.12 -6.50 -7.60
C LEU A 284 -7.83 -5.01 -7.81
N THR A 285 -7.58 -4.26 -6.74
CA THR A 285 -7.19 -2.84 -6.80
C THR A 285 -5.90 -2.66 -7.60
N GLN A 286 -4.91 -3.53 -7.43
CA GLN A 286 -3.68 -3.47 -8.20
C GLN A 286 -3.90 -3.78 -9.70
N PHE A 287 -4.75 -4.76 -10.03
CA PHE A 287 -5.14 -5.04 -11.43
C PHE A 287 -6.05 -3.96 -12.04
N ALA A 288 -6.68 -3.12 -11.22
CA ALA A 288 -7.54 -2.01 -11.66
C ALA A 288 -6.79 -0.68 -11.83
N ASP A 289 -5.48 -0.67 -11.59
CA ASP A 289 -4.61 0.51 -11.65
C ASP A 289 -4.61 1.13 -13.05
N ARG A 290 -4.77 2.46 -13.12
CA ARG A 290 -4.84 3.22 -14.38
C ARG A 290 -3.58 3.08 -15.23
N ASN A 291 -2.43 2.86 -14.62
CA ASN A 291 -1.16 2.73 -15.32
C ASN A 291 -1.07 1.47 -16.17
N LEU A 292 -2.05 0.55 -16.10
CA LEU A 292 -2.19 -0.59 -17.00
C LEU A 292 -2.84 -0.21 -18.34
N ALA A 293 -3.30 1.03 -18.54
CA ALA A 293 -3.98 1.46 -19.75
C ALA A 293 -3.06 1.71 -20.97
N PHE A 294 -1.77 1.34 -20.89
CA PHE A 294 -0.76 1.54 -21.95
C PHE A 294 -0.91 0.61 -23.16
N ASP A 295 -1.61 -0.51 -23.02
CA ASP A 295 -1.87 -1.47 -24.10
C ASP A 295 -3.29 -2.03 -23.98
N GLU A 296 -3.92 -2.37 -25.11
CA GLU A 296 -5.31 -2.83 -25.17
C GLU A 296 -5.55 -4.14 -24.37
N ARG A 297 -4.57 -5.03 -24.28
CA ARG A 297 -4.68 -6.25 -23.47
C ARG A 297 -4.69 -5.92 -21.99
N CYS A 298 -3.76 -5.09 -21.54
CA CYS A 298 -3.69 -4.66 -20.14
C CYS A 298 -4.92 -3.84 -19.75
N LYS A 299 -5.35 -2.92 -20.61
CA LYS A 299 -6.53 -2.07 -20.43
C LYS A 299 -7.83 -2.87 -20.32
N SER A 300 -8.04 -3.86 -21.19
CA SER A 300 -9.24 -4.71 -21.14
C SER A 300 -9.29 -5.58 -19.88
N ILE A 301 -8.16 -6.16 -19.46
CA ILE A 301 -8.05 -6.90 -18.18
C ILE A 301 -8.27 -5.96 -16.99
N MET A 302 -7.71 -4.75 -17.03
CA MET A 302 -7.91 -3.72 -16.02
C MET A 302 -9.39 -3.33 -15.87
N ASN A 303 -10.11 -3.20 -16.99
CA ASN A 303 -11.55 -2.94 -16.97
C ASN A 303 -12.36 -4.10 -16.37
N VAL A 304 -11.94 -5.35 -16.59
CA VAL A 304 -12.52 -6.50 -15.89
C VAL A 304 -12.30 -6.38 -14.38
N ALA A 305 -11.08 -6.06 -13.94
CA ALA A 305 -10.78 -5.90 -12.51
C ALA A 305 -11.62 -4.79 -11.87
N ARG A 306 -11.80 -3.65 -12.54
CA ARG A 306 -12.69 -2.55 -12.09
C ARG A 306 -14.14 -3.00 -11.95
N ALA A 307 -14.67 -3.66 -12.99
CA ALA A 307 -16.03 -4.19 -12.94
C ALA A 307 -16.22 -5.20 -11.80
N LYS A 308 -15.19 -6.01 -11.48
CA LYS A 308 -15.22 -6.92 -10.33
C LYS A 308 -15.17 -6.16 -8.99
N LEU A 309 -14.36 -5.10 -8.86
CA LEU A 309 -14.33 -4.26 -7.66
C LEU A 309 -15.67 -3.58 -7.38
N ASP A 310 -16.34 -3.09 -8.43
CA ASP A 310 -17.64 -2.43 -8.31
C ASP A 310 -18.77 -3.38 -7.86
N LEU A 311 -18.57 -4.68 -8.04
CA LEU A 311 -19.51 -5.72 -7.60
C LEU A 311 -19.31 -6.10 -6.12
N ILE A 312 -18.18 -5.75 -5.50
CA ILE A 312 -17.91 -6.08 -4.09
C ILE A 312 -18.82 -5.21 -3.22
N LYS A 313 -19.71 -5.87 -2.48
CA LYS A 313 -20.63 -5.16 -1.58
C LYS A 313 -19.94 -4.74 -0.28
N PRO A 314 -20.39 -3.66 0.38
CA PRO A 314 -19.86 -3.25 1.68
C PRO A 314 -19.97 -4.34 2.76
N GLU A 315 -20.96 -5.24 2.67
CA GLU A 315 -21.11 -6.35 3.61
C GLU A 315 -20.09 -7.47 3.39
N GLU A 316 -19.45 -7.52 2.21
CA GLU A 316 -18.48 -8.57 1.86
C GLU A 316 -17.08 -8.24 2.38
N VAL A 317 -16.68 -6.96 2.35
CA VAL A 317 -15.40 -6.46 2.83
C VAL A 317 -15.60 -5.27 3.76
N ASN A 318 -15.19 -5.44 5.01
CA ASN A 318 -15.12 -4.33 5.96
C ASN A 318 -14.00 -3.36 5.52
N MET A 319 -14.38 -2.13 5.16
CA MET A 319 -13.44 -1.12 4.67
C MET A 319 -12.54 -0.56 5.77
N ASP A 320 -13.00 -0.53 7.02
CA ASP A 320 -12.18 -0.10 8.16
C ASP A 320 -11.09 -1.14 8.44
N GLU A 321 -11.45 -2.43 8.37
CA GLU A 321 -10.48 -3.52 8.47
C GLU A 321 -9.47 -3.48 7.32
N TYR A 322 -9.96 -3.25 6.09
CA TYR A 322 -9.08 -3.08 4.92
C TYR A 322 -8.08 -1.94 5.12
N GLU A 323 -8.53 -0.77 5.56
CA GLU A 323 -7.65 0.37 5.78
C GLU A 323 -6.68 0.13 6.94
N MET A 324 -7.12 -0.54 8.01
CA MET A 324 -6.26 -0.92 9.14
C MET A 324 -5.09 -1.82 8.70
N TRP A 325 -5.35 -2.83 7.85
CA TRP A 325 -4.30 -3.70 7.31
C TRP A 325 -3.30 -2.93 6.44
N HIS A 326 -3.79 -2.00 5.61
CA HIS A 326 -2.93 -1.15 4.80
C HIS A 326 -2.11 -0.16 5.65
N GLN A 327 -2.70 0.37 6.73
CA GLN A 327 -1.99 1.21 7.69
C GLN A 327 -0.91 0.43 8.45
N ASP A 328 -1.19 -0.81 8.87
CA ASP A 328 -0.18 -1.67 9.51
C ASP A 328 1.01 -1.91 8.58
N TYR A 329 0.77 -2.13 7.28
CA TYR A 329 1.83 -2.24 6.29
C TYR A 329 2.60 -0.93 6.10
N ARG A 330 1.94 0.22 6.09
CA ARG A 330 2.61 1.54 6.04
C ARG A 330 3.51 1.72 7.27
N ASN A 331 3.01 1.43 8.47
CA ASN A 331 3.76 1.49 9.71
C ASN A 331 4.97 0.55 9.69
N PHE A 332 4.83 -0.67 9.14
CA PHE A 332 5.95 -1.59 8.94
C PHE A 332 7.03 -0.98 8.03
N ARG A 333 6.64 -0.36 6.91
CA ARG A 333 7.59 0.31 6.01
C ARG A 333 8.28 1.49 6.69
N GLU A 334 7.52 2.35 7.37
CA GLU A 334 8.08 3.49 8.11
C GLU A 334 9.05 3.05 9.21
N THR A 335 8.67 2.02 9.98
CA THR A 335 9.54 1.39 11.00
C THR A 335 10.84 0.86 10.37
N THR A 336 10.75 0.27 9.18
CA THR A 336 11.93 -0.17 8.41
C THR A 336 12.84 1.01 8.04
N ILE A 337 12.25 2.14 7.63
CA ILE A 337 13.00 3.35 7.29
C ILE A 337 13.70 3.91 8.52
N PHE A 338 13.01 4.00 9.67
CA PHE A 338 13.63 4.40 10.93
C PHE A 338 14.81 3.49 11.29
N MET A 339 14.59 2.17 11.27
CA MET A 339 15.62 1.18 11.58
C MET A 339 16.85 1.36 10.68
N MET A 340 16.64 1.33 9.37
CA MET A 340 17.70 1.44 8.37
C MET A 340 18.48 2.76 8.52
N THR A 341 17.78 3.89 8.66
CA THR A 341 18.42 5.20 8.79
C THR A 341 19.24 5.29 10.09
N GLY A 342 18.70 4.78 11.21
CA GLY A 342 19.41 4.71 12.48
C GLY A 342 20.67 3.87 12.39
N LEU A 343 20.60 2.70 11.76
CA LEU A 343 21.73 1.79 11.58
C LEU A 343 22.80 2.37 10.64
N GLU A 344 22.41 3.02 9.55
CA GLU A 344 23.34 3.70 8.63
C GLU A 344 24.08 4.87 9.30
N LEU A 345 23.39 5.65 10.14
CA LEU A 345 24.01 6.73 10.94
C LEU A 345 24.94 6.17 12.02
N PHE A 346 24.53 5.07 12.66
CA PHE A 346 25.35 4.36 13.64
C PHE A 346 26.67 3.88 13.04
N GLN A 347 26.65 3.29 11.83
CA GLN A 347 27.87 2.89 11.12
C GLN A 347 28.82 4.05 10.77
N LYS A 348 28.27 5.26 10.62
CA LYS A 348 29.05 6.48 10.38
C LYS A 348 29.54 7.14 11.67
N ALA A 349 29.33 6.51 12.82
CA ALA A 349 29.59 7.06 14.15
C ALA A 349 28.84 8.38 14.44
N ASN A 350 27.74 8.65 13.73
CA ASN A 350 26.86 9.79 14.02
C ASN A 350 25.80 9.35 15.04
N TYR A 351 26.23 9.03 16.26
CA TYR A 351 25.37 8.43 17.28
C TYR A 351 24.27 9.38 17.75
N MET A 352 24.52 10.69 17.74
CA MET A 352 23.56 11.70 18.19
C MET A 352 22.28 11.69 17.35
N GLU A 353 22.44 11.68 16.02
CA GLU A 353 21.29 11.55 15.11
C GLU A 353 20.75 10.12 15.10
N ALA A 354 21.62 9.11 15.10
CA ALA A 354 21.22 7.69 15.04
C ALA A 354 20.26 7.30 16.17
N LEU A 355 20.52 7.79 17.38
CA LEU A 355 19.79 7.41 18.58
C LEU A 355 18.28 7.59 18.41
N MET A 356 17.84 8.72 17.87
CA MET A 356 16.42 9.01 17.76
C MET A 356 15.72 8.07 16.78
N TYR A 357 16.34 7.79 15.63
CA TYR A 357 15.84 6.80 14.68
C TYR A 357 15.77 5.39 15.30
N LEU A 358 16.75 5.00 16.12
CA LEU A 358 16.78 3.69 16.77
C LEU A 358 15.73 3.55 17.89
N ILE A 359 15.42 4.63 18.61
CA ILE A 359 14.37 4.64 19.64
C ILE A 359 12.99 4.49 19.00
N TYR A 360 12.67 5.33 18.02
CA TYR A 360 11.37 5.28 17.34
C TYR A 360 11.20 3.98 16.56
N SER A 361 12.26 3.46 15.91
CA SER A 361 12.16 2.14 15.26
C SER A 361 11.86 1.04 16.27
N TYR A 362 12.49 1.03 17.45
CA TYR A 362 12.19 0.04 18.49
C TYR A 362 10.76 0.16 19.04
N GLN A 363 10.28 1.38 19.32
CA GLN A 363 8.92 1.62 19.84
C GLN A 363 7.84 1.19 18.85
N TYR A 364 7.91 1.67 17.60
CA TYR A 364 6.96 1.28 16.57
C TYR A 364 7.05 -0.20 16.23
N ASN A 365 8.25 -0.79 16.29
CA ASN A 365 8.39 -2.22 16.12
C ASN A 365 7.69 -3.01 17.23
N LYS A 366 7.76 -2.57 18.49
CA LYS A 366 7.00 -3.19 19.58
C LYS A 366 5.50 -3.13 19.37
N GLU A 367 4.99 -1.99 18.92
CA GLU A 367 3.56 -1.84 18.60
C GLU A 367 3.14 -2.80 17.49
N LEU A 368 3.96 -2.95 16.43
CA LEU A 368 3.72 -3.92 15.37
C LEU A 368 3.75 -5.36 15.90
N LEU A 369 4.80 -5.74 16.63
CA LEU A 369 4.96 -7.09 17.16
C LEU A 369 3.86 -7.47 18.16
N SER A 370 3.24 -6.50 18.85
CA SER A 370 2.08 -6.74 19.71
C SER A 370 0.86 -7.30 18.94
N LYS A 371 0.79 -7.04 17.62
CA LYS A 371 -0.25 -7.54 16.71
C LYS A 371 0.11 -8.87 16.05
N GLY A 372 1.35 -9.32 16.15
CA GLY A 372 1.81 -10.61 15.61
C GLY A 372 3.30 -10.66 15.30
N LEU A 373 3.88 -11.87 15.36
CA LEU A 373 5.33 -12.10 15.23
C LEU A 373 5.92 -11.64 13.88
N TYR A 374 5.15 -11.69 12.79
CA TYR A 374 5.60 -11.31 11.45
C TYR A 374 5.24 -9.88 11.07
N ARG A 375 4.73 -9.07 12.01
CA ARG A 375 4.30 -7.68 11.77
C ARG A 375 5.48 -6.69 11.72
N GLY A 376 6.60 -7.04 12.34
CA GLY A 376 7.77 -6.17 12.51
C GLY A 376 9.10 -6.86 12.17
N HIS A 377 10.18 -6.29 12.69
CA HIS A 377 11.57 -6.72 12.60
C HIS A 377 12.04 -7.41 13.88
N ASP A 378 13.23 -7.99 13.82
CA ASP A 378 13.90 -8.62 14.96
C ASP A 378 14.08 -7.62 16.13
N GLU A 379 13.38 -7.90 17.23
CA GLU A 379 13.40 -7.09 18.44
C GLU A 379 14.77 -7.11 19.12
N GLU A 380 15.49 -8.23 19.08
CA GLU A 380 16.80 -8.35 19.73
C GLU A 380 17.83 -7.47 19.01
N LEU A 381 17.82 -7.47 17.67
CA LEU A 381 18.66 -6.62 16.84
C LEU A 381 18.44 -5.14 17.13
N LEU A 382 17.18 -4.69 17.07
CA LEU A 382 16.83 -3.29 17.34
C LEU A 382 17.17 -2.89 18.78
N GLY A 383 16.87 -3.76 19.74
CA GLY A 383 17.21 -3.54 21.14
C GLY A 383 18.72 -3.41 21.36
N HIS A 384 19.53 -4.24 20.68
CA HIS A 384 20.99 -4.18 20.74
C HIS A 384 21.51 -2.85 20.21
N TYR A 385 21.19 -2.46 18.97
CA TYR A 385 21.71 -1.21 18.41
C TYR A 385 21.22 0.03 19.15
N ARG A 386 19.99 0.02 19.67
CA ARG A 386 19.49 1.09 20.55
C ARG A 386 20.36 1.23 21.81
N ARG A 387 20.67 0.13 22.50
CA ARG A 387 21.55 0.13 23.68
C ARG A 387 22.98 0.55 23.34
N GLU A 388 23.57 -0.04 22.31
CA GLU A 388 24.94 0.28 21.89
C GLU A 388 25.07 1.76 21.51
N CYS A 389 24.06 2.33 20.85
CA CYS A 389 24.06 3.75 20.51
C CYS A 389 24.07 4.65 21.77
N LEU A 390 23.32 4.28 22.81
CA LEU A 390 23.34 4.98 24.09
C LEU A 390 24.69 4.86 24.79
N LEU A 391 25.26 3.65 24.83
CA LEU A 391 26.57 3.41 25.43
C LEU A 391 27.67 4.20 24.71
N LYS A 392 27.65 4.26 23.38
CA LYS A 392 28.60 5.05 22.58
C LYS A 392 28.44 6.56 22.79
N LEU A 393 27.20 7.06 22.89
CA LEU A 393 26.96 8.47 23.24
C LEU A 393 27.41 8.81 24.65
N ASN A 394 27.17 7.92 25.61
CA ASN A 394 27.64 8.08 26.97
C ASN A 394 29.17 8.09 27.05
N GLU A 395 29.84 7.20 26.31
CA GLU A 395 31.30 7.17 26.19
C GLU A 395 31.83 8.47 25.56
N GLN A 396 31.19 8.96 24.49
CA GLN A 396 31.53 10.24 23.86
C GLN A 396 31.35 11.42 24.82
N ALA A 397 30.26 11.48 25.58
CA ALA A 397 30.04 12.52 26.57
C ALA A 397 31.04 12.45 27.73
N ALA A 398 31.38 11.24 28.17
CA ALA A 398 32.38 11.03 29.22
C ALA A 398 33.79 11.47 28.79
N THR A 399 34.19 11.16 27.54
CA THR A 399 35.49 11.62 27.00
C THR A 399 35.55 13.14 26.85
N MET A 400 34.47 13.79 26.43
CA MET A 400 34.36 15.26 26.41
C MET A 400 34.48 15.87 27.81
N PHE A 401 33.90 15.22 28.82
CA PHE A 401 34.01 15.64 30.22
C PHE A 401 35.45 15.53 30.75
N GLU A 402 36.17 14.46 30.39
CA GLU A 402 37.56 14.21 30.80
C GLU A 402 38.59 15.18 30.20
N LEU A 403 38.29 15.82 29.07
CA LEU A 403 39.15 16.84 28.49
C LEU A 403 39.30 18.06 29.41
N GLY A 404 38.30 18.33 30.27
CA GLY A 404 38.30 19.44 31.21
C GLY A 404 38.17 20.84 30.57
N GLU A 405 38.12 20.91 29.24
CA GLU A 405 37.88 22.15 28.51
C GLU A 405 36.39 22.55 28.62
N GLU A 406 36.11 23.78 29.04
CA GLU A 406 34.75 24.27 29.31
C GLU A 406 33.73 24.04 28.16
N PRO A 407 34.04 24.29 26.87
CA PRO A 407 33.10 24.03 25.78
C PRO A 407 32.75 22.54 25.62
N GLU A 408 33.75 21.68 25.75
CA GLU A 408 33.68 20.22 25.60
C GLU A 408 32.87 19.63 26.74
N VAL A 409 33.18 20.02 27.98
CA VAL A 409 32.43 19.62 29.18
C VAL A 409 30.95 20.02 29.05
N THR A 410 30.68 21.24 28.60
CA THR A 410 29.31 21.74 28.42
C THR A 410 28.57 20.94 27.35
N THR A 411 29.23 20.62 26.23
CA THR A 411 28.67 19.80 25.15
C THR A 411 28.39 18.38 25.61
N GLY A 412 29.33 17.73 26.31
CA GLY A 412 29.18 16.38 26.83
C GLY A 412 28.04 16.27 27.84
N LEU A 413 27.95 17.20 28.79
CA LEU A 413 26.83 17.26 29.73
C LEU A 413 25.50 17.60 29.03
N GLY A 414 25.52 18.39 27.95
CA GLY A 414 24.36 18.62 27.09
C GLY A 414 23.83 17.31 26.48
N ILE A 415 24.70 16.51 25.87
CA ILE A 415 24.35 15.17 25.34
C ILE A 415 23.72 14.29 26.44
N MET A 416 24.30 14.29 27.64
CA MET A 416 23.76 13.49 28.74
C MET A 416 22.36 13.96 29.17
N ASN A 417 22.16 15.27 29.37
CA ASN A 417 20.89 15.82 29.85
C ASN A 417 19.77 15.79 28.80
N GLU A 418 20.09 16.03 27.53
CA GLU A 418 19.09 16.17 26.47
C GLU A 418 18.77 14.85 25.76
N LEU A 419 19.71 13.90 25.74
CA LEU A 419 19.56 12.64 25.01
C LEU A 419 19.63 11.44 25.96
N VAL A 420 20.76 11.22 26.64
CA VAL A 420 20.99 9.95 27.36
C VAL A 420 20.04 9.76 28.54
N VAL A 421 19.90 10.75 29.43
CA VAL A 421 19.03 10.67 30.61
C VAL A 421 17.55 10.44 30.24
N PRO A 422 16.95 11.20 29.29
CA PRO A 422 15.61 10.89 28.81
C PRO A 422 15.47 9.46 28.26
N CYS A 423 16.47 8.94 27.56
CA CYS A 423 16.43 7.58 27.02
C CYS A 423 16.58 6.48 28.09
N ILE A 424 17.32 6.74 29.17
CA ILE A 424 17.42 5.80 30.29
C ILE A 424 16.03 5.50 30.86
N SER A 425 15.15 6.51 30.96
CA SER A 425 13.76 6.30 31.39
C SER A 425 13.04 5.29 30.48
N LEU A 426 13.26 5.34 29.16
CA LEU A 426 12.69 4.40 28.19
C LEU A 426 13.27 2.98 28.32
N LEU A 427 14.54 2.85 28.66
CA LEU A 427 15.17 1.55 28.91
C LEU A 427 14.60 0.90 30.17
N LEU A 428 14.43 1.68 31.25
CA LEU A 428 13.88 1.21 32.51
C LEU A 428 12.43 0.73 32.38
N VAL A 429 11.62 1.33 31.51
CA VAL A 429 10.24 0.88 31.23
C VAL A 429 10.19 -0.50 30.57
N ASN A 430 11.20 -0.84 29.76
CA ASN A 430 11.24 -2.13 29.06
C ASN A 430 11.67 -3.30 29.96
N ASP A 431 12.35 -3.01 31.08
CA ASP A 431 12.77 -3.95 32.12
C ASP A 431 13.49 -5.21 31.60
N THR A 432 14.25 -5.08 30.50
CA THR A 432 15.07 -6.19 30.00
C THR A 432 16.41 -6.21 30.72
N GLU A 433 16.92 -7.39 31.07
CA GLU A 433 18.19 -7.54 31.80
C GLU A 433 19.34 -6.78 31.12
N ARG A 434 19.43 -6.86 29.78
CA ARG A 434 20.45 -6.17 28.99
C ARG A 434 20.30 -4.64 29.03
N ASP A 435 19.07 -4.13 29.05
CA ASP A 435 18.82 -2.68 29.17
C ASP A 435 19.21 -2.18 30.57
N LEU A 436 18.84 -2.92 31.62
CA LEU A 436 19.19 -2.59 33.01
C LEU A 436 20.71 -2.57 33.22
N LEU A 437 21.41 -3.57 32.69
CA LEU A 437 22.88 -3.62 32.75
C LEU A 437 23.52 -2.41 32.06
N ALA A 438 23.04 -2.04 30.87
CA ALA A 438 23.55 -0.85 30.17
C ALA A 438 23.30 0.44 30.97
N VAL A 439 22.15 0.57 31.64
CA VAL A 439 21.87 1.70 32.53
C VAL A 439 22.84 1.75 33.70
N GLU A 440 23.08 0.61 34.36
CA GLU A 440 24.02 0.54 35.47
C GLU A 440 25.47 0.80 35.04
N ASP A 441 25.88 0.33 33.86
CA ASP A 441 27.20 0.64 33.30
C ASP A 441 27.39 2.15 33.08
N MET A 442 26.37 2.84 32.54
CA MET A 442 26.39 4.29 32.40
C MET A 442 26.46 5.00 33.77
N ARG A 443 25.64 4.58 34.74
CA ARG A 443 25.66 5.14 36.11
C ARG A 443 27.02 4.96 36.78
N ASN A 444 27.56 3.74 36.75
CA ASN A 444 28.86 3.39 37.31
C ASN A 444 29.98 4.22 36.68
N ARG A 445 29.94 4.44 35.36
CA ARG A 445 30.92 5.26 34.64
C ARG A 445 31.00 6.67 35.20
N TRP A 446 29.86 7.34 35.39
CA TRP A 446 29.83 8.72 35.91
C TRP A 446 30.08 8.79 37.42
N CYS A 447 29.60 7.82 38.20
CA CYS A 447 29.88 7.75 39.63
C CYS A 447 31.38 7.54 39.92
N SER A 448 32.12 6.87 39.03
CA SER A 448 33.55 6.60 39.21
C SER A 448 34.41 7.87 39.35
N TYR A 449 33.97 9.01 38.78
CA TYR A 449 34.67 10.28 38.91
C TYR A 449 34.66 10.87 40.31
N LEU A 450 33.67 10.52 41.16
CA LEU A 450 33.63 10.98 42.56
C LEU A 450 34.78 10.45 43.42
N GLY A 451 35.43 9.36 42.98
CA GLY A 451 36.60 8.78 43.64
C GLY A 451 37.94 9.30 43.12
N GLN A 452 37.94 10.22 42.14
CA GLN A 452 39.13 10.72 41.46
C GLN A 452 39.43 12.17 41.87
N GLU A 453 40.70 12.58 41.81
CA GLU A 453 41.07 13.99 41.96
C GLU A 453 40.65 14.77 40.71
N MET A 454 39.95 15.89 40.90
CA MET A 454 39.37 16.68 39.81
C MET A 454 39.32 18.17 40.18
N GLU A 455 39.31 19.05 39.17
CA GLU A 455 39.17 20.49 39.37
C GLU A 455 37.79 20.86 39.96
N SER A 456 37.72 21.90 40.79
CA SER A 456 36.52 22.24 41.57
C SER A 456 35.30 22.60 40.72
N ASN A 457 35.50 23.30 39.61
CA ASN A 457 34.47 23.61 38.60
C ASN A 457 33.85 22.34 37.99
N LEU A 458 34.70 21.36 37.66
CA LEU A 458 34.28 20.11 37.03
C LEU A 458 33.58 19.20 38.04
N GLN A 459 34.04 19.21 39.30
CA GLN A 459 33.37 18.57 40.42
C GLN A 459 31.97 19.13 40.67
N GLU A 460 31.80 20.47 40.67
CA GLU A 460 30.50 21.12 40.82
C GLU A 460 29.52 20.66 39.71
N LYS A 461 29.94 20.75 38.45
CA LYS A 461 29.13 20.31 37.29
C LYS A 461 28.74 18.84 37.36
N LEU A 462 29.66 17.96 37.77
CA LEU A 462 29.36 16.54 37.97
C LEU A 462 28.30 16.34 39.06
N THR A 463 28.46 16.99 40.20
CA THR A 463 27.53 16.85 41.33
C THR A 463 26.14 17.41 41.04
N ASP A 464 26.03 18.40 40.15
CA ASP A 464 24.74 18.92 39.66
C ASP A 464 24.06 17.97 38.67
N PHE A 465 24.86 17.27 37.85
CA PHE A 465 24.36 16.34 36.84
C PHE A 465 23.93 15.00 37.44
N LEU A 466 24.75 14.42 38.34
CA LEU A 466 24.62 13.04 38.79
C LEU A 466 23.24 12.66 39.37
N PRO A 467 22.55 13.52 40.15
CA PRO A 467 21.20 13.21 40.64
C PRO A 467 20.21 12.90 39.52
N LYS A 468 20.32 13.58 38.36
CA LYS A 468 19.42 13.36 37.21
C LYS A 468 19.64 12.00 36.54
N LEU A 469 20.88 11.51 36.56
CA LEU A 469 21.25 10.19 36.04
C LEU A 469 20.86 9.04 36.97
N LEU A 470 20.93 9.29 38.28
CA LEU A 470 20.59 8.28 39.29
C LEU A 470 19.07 8.18 39.51
N ASP A 471 18.36 9.30 39.46
CA ASP A 471 16.91 9.37 39.66
C ASP A 471 16.16 9.81 38.39
N CYS A 472 16.18 8.95 37.37
CA CYS A 472 15.46 9.18 36.11
C CYS A 472 13.93 8.95 36.21
N SER A 473 13.41 8.68 37.42
CA SER A 473 12.01 8.28 37.63
C SER A 473 11.01 9.45 37.51
N THR A 474 11.51 10.68 37.60
CA THR A 474 10.69 11.90 37.70
C THR A 474 10.51 12.66 36.38
N GLU A 475 11.26 12.30 35.33
CA GLU A 475 11.23 12.96 34.02
C GLU A 475 11.14 11.94 32.89
N ILE A 476 10.02 11.23 32.73
CA ILE A 476 9.71 10.56 31.46
C ILE A 476 9.39 11.67 30.44
N LYS A 477 10.44 12.31 29.92
CA LYS A 477 10.32 13.17 28.73
C LYS A 477 10.17 12.23 27.55
N SER A 478 8.92 12.02 27.11
CA SER A 478 8.69 11.47 25.78
C SER A 478 9.36 12.38 24.76
N PHE A 479 10.16 11.83 23.85
CA PHE A 479 10.54 12.57 22.66
C PHE A 479 9.23 12.94 21.95
N HIS A 480 8.96 14.25 21.85
CA HIS A 480 7.63 14.72 21.45
C HIS A 480 7.35 14.49 19.97
N ASP A 481 8.39 14.56 19.11
CA ASP A 481 8.23 14.42 17.66
C ASP A 481 9.24 13.43 17.06
N PRO A 482 8.79 12.45 16.24
CA PRO A 482 9.68 11.56 15.53
C PRO A 482 10.53 12.31 14.49
N PRO A 483 11.77 11.86 14.22
CA PRO A 483 12.59 12.47 13.19
C PRO A 483 11.92 12.31 11.82
N LYS A 484 12.08 13.32 10.96
CA LYS A 484 11.46 13.33 9.63
C LYS A 484 11.96 12.17 8.79
N LEU A 485 11.03 11.39 8.25
CA LEU A 485 11.39 10.30 7.36
C LEU A 485 11.58 10.79 5.92
N PRO A 486 12.66 10.35 5.25
CA PRO A 486 12.80 10.49 3.81
C PRO A 486 11.84 9.55 3.08
N THR A 487 11.36 9.99 1.90
CA THR A 487 10.51 9.17 1.02
C THR A 487 11.39 8.30 0.12
N TYR A 488 11.10 7.00 0.07
CA TYR A 488 11.83 6.05 -0.77
C TYR A 488 10.90 5.28 -1.69
N SER A 489 11.37 5.02 -2.90
CA SER A 489 10.76 4.01 -3.77
C SER A 489 10.90 2.62 -3.13
N THR A 490 10.04 1.68 -3.51
CA THR A 490 10.15 0.29 -3.02
C THR A 490 11.49 -0.34 -3.37
N LEU A 491 12.02 -0.06 -4.56
CA LEU A 491 13.33 -0.58 -4.97
C LEU A 491 14.45 -0.03 -4.09
N GLU A 492 14.47 1.29 -3.89
CA GLU A 492 15.48 1.94 -3.05
C GLU A 492 15.43 1.41 -1.60
N LEU A 493 14.23 1.26 -1.04
CA LEU A 493 14.06 0.72 0.31
C LEU A 493 14.65 -0.70 0.42
N CYS A 494 14.35 -1.57 -0.55
CA CYS A 494 14.86 -2.95 -0.56
C CYS A 494 16.38 -3.00 -0.71
N GLU A 495 16.96 -2.20 -1.61
CA GLU A 495 18.40 -2.16 -1.84
C GLU A 495 19.17 -1.68 -0.61
N ARG A 496 18.67 -0.62 0.04
CA ARG A 496 19.31 -0.07 1.24
C ARG A 496 19.16 -0.99 2.44
N PHE A 497 17.98 -1.59 2.62
CA PHE A 497 17.78 -2.65 3.61
C PHE A 497 18.78 -3.79 3.42
N SER A 498 18.90 -4.30 2.18
CA SER A 498 19.84 -5.38 1.88
C SER A 498 21.28 -4.99 2.18
N ARG A 499 21.67 -3.77 1.82
CA ARG A 499 23.01 -3.23 2.04
C ARG A 499 23.34 -3.10 3.53
N ILE A 500 22.43 -2.53 4.33
CA ILE A 500 22.67 -2.34 5.76
C ILE A 500 22.74 -3.69 6.47
N MET A 501 21.78 -4.59 6.23
CA MET A 501 21.75 -5.92 6.85
C MET A 501 22.98 -6.76 6.48
N SER A 502 23.44 -6.68 5.22
CA SER A 502 24.69 -7.32 4.79
C SER A 502 25.93 -6.77 5.50
N ALA A 503 25.93 -5.48 5.81
CA ALA A 503 27.04 -4.85 6.53
C ALA A 503 27.06 -5.26 8.00
N LEU A 504 25.89 -5.42 8.65
CA LEU A 504 25.79 -5.91 10.03
C LEU A 504 26.21 -7.38 10.15
N GLY A 505 25.81 -8.24 9.21
CA GLY A 505 26.19 -9.66 9.21
C GLY A 505 27.70 -9.93 9.05
N ARG A 506 28.49 -8.92 8.65
CA ARG A 506 29.95 -8.99 8.58
C ARG A 506 30.64 -8.53 9.86
N VAL A 507 29.93 -7.85 10.75
CA VAL A 507 30.45 -7.51 12.08
C VAL A 507 30.36 -8.78 12.91
N PRO A 508 31.47 -9.38 13.36
CA PRO A 508 31.40 -10.49 14.29
C PRO A 508 30.62 -9.99 15.50
N THR A 509 29.49 -10.62 15.79
CA THR A 509 28.86 -10.47 17.10
C THR A 509 29.93 -10.87 18.11
N GLU A 510 30.48 -9.89 18.82
CA GLU A 510 31.41 -10.12 19.93
C GLU A 510 30.61 -10.77 21.06
N GLY A 511 30.32 -12.06 20.88
CA GLY A 511 29.93 -12.97 21.92
C GLY A 511 31.20 -13.55 22.52
N ARG A 512 31.68 -12.92 23.60
CA ARG A 512 32.35 -13.60 24.72
C ARG A 512 32.06 -12.91 26.03
#